data_AF-A0AAD5DRE0-F1
#
_entry.id   AF-A0AAD5DRE0-F1
#
_cell.length_a   1.000
_cell.length_b   1.000
_cell.length_c   1.000
_cell.angle_alpha   90.00
_cell.angle_beta   90.00
_cell.angle_gamma   90.00
#
_symmetry.space_group_name_H-M   'P 1'
#
loop_
_entity.id
_entity.type
_entity.pdbx_description
1 polymer ?
#
loop_
_entity_poly.entity_id
_entity_poly.type
_entity_poly.pdbx_seq_one_letter_code
_entity_poly.pdbx_strand_id
1 'polypeptide(L)'
;MRRDAWRVPIPPHLHGKAPRKHWNANALAFLGDSVWELYTRRRFFYPPSRKDSYFSLVVEHVRAETQERLYQQLLDSGFLRDTERDVLRWGRNATGVTPKRLSDTGLKRETYRAATAMECLTGYLYLSDPDRLHAMMSLLGLGDAPADGGEAASSSSGGSNSGGRRSSSSSSSNGNN
;
A
#
# COMPACT_ATOMS: atom_id res chain seq x y z
N MET A 1 0.75 -27.86 -14.38
CA MET A 1 -0.52 -27.30 -13.89
C MET A 1 -0.54 -25.82 -14.21
N ARG A 2 -1.54 -25.36 -14.98
CA ARG A 2 -1.70 -23.94 -15.33
C ARG A 2 -1.97 -23.14 -14.04
N ARG A 3 -1.11 -22.17 -13.73
CA ARG A 3 -1.19 -21.27 -12.55
C ARG A 3 -2.30 -20.21 -12.71
N ASP A 4 -3.16 -20.36 -13.70
CA ASP A 4 -3.74 -19.24 -14.42
C ASP A 4 -5.02 -18.64 -13.80
N ALA A 5 -5.58 -19.21 -12.73
CA ALA A 5 -6.97 -18.90 -12.36
C ALA A 5 -7.24 -18.52 -10.89
N TRP A 6 -6.23 -18.36 -10.03
CA TRP A 6 -6.47 -17.97 -8.63
C TRP A 6 -5.82 -16.63 -8.29
N ARG A 7 -6.41 -15.53 -8.79
CA ARG A 7 -5.88 -14.16 -8.56
C ARG A 7 -6.56 -13.44 -7.38
N VAL A 8 -7.79 -13.82 -7.04
CA VAL A 8 -8.62 -13.46 -5.87
C VAL A 8 -9.83 -14.41 -5.84
N PRO A 9 -10.59 -14.55 -4.73
CA PRO A 9 -11.87 -15.25 -4.77
C PRO A 9 -12.72 -14.74 -5.94
N ILE A 10 -13.41 -15.64 -6.64
CA ILE A 10 -14.18 -15.27 -7.82
C ILE A 10 -15.28 -14.29 -7.40
N PRO A 11 -15.35 -13.08 -8.00
CA PRO A 11 -16.42 -12.14 -7.68
C PRO A 11 -17.79 -12.76 -8.02
N PRO A 12 -18.85 -12.41 -7.28
CA PRO A 12 -20.17 -12.94 -7.55
C PRO A 12 -20.65 -12.52 -8.94
N HIS A 13 -21.42 -13.38 -9.62
CA HIS A 13 -22.09 -13.00 -10.86
C HIS A 13 -23.05 -11.84 -10.61
N LEU A 14 -22.80 -10.70 -11.26
CA LEU A 14 -23.60 -9.49 -11.05
C LEU A 14 -24.93 -9.47 -11.81
N HIS A 15 -25.22 -10.47 -12.66
CA HIS A 15 -26.46 -10.54 -13.45
C HIS A 15 -26.78 -9.23 -14.21
N GLY A 16 -25.78 -8.62 -14.84
CA GLY A 16 -25.92 -7.36 -15.60
C GLY A 16 -25.97 -6.08 -14.75
N LYS A 17 -25.79 -6.18 -13.42
CA LYS A 17 -25.76 -5.02 -12.52
C LYS A 17 -24.42 -4.31 -12.59
N ALA A 18 -24.41 -3.05 -13.04
CA ALA A 18 -23.23 -2.20 -12.90
C ALA A 18 -22.99 -1.88 -11.40
N PRO A 19 -21.78 -2.05 -10.85
CA PRO A 19 -21.52 -1.88 -9.42
C PRO A 19 -21.98 -0.52 -8.87
N ARG A 20 -21.66 0.58 -9.56
CA ARG A 20 -22.02 1.94 -9.13
C ARG A 20 -23.52 2.25 -9.15
N LYS A 21 -24.34 1.44 -9.83
CA LYS A 21 -25.80 1.59 -9.81
C LYS A 21 -26.45 0.98 -8.55
N HIS A 22 -25.72 0.11 -7.84
CA HIS A 22 -26.29 -0.72 -6.77
C HIS A 22 -25.61 -0.53 -5.42
N TRP A 23 -24.33 -0.14 -5.40
CA TRP A 23 -23.59 0.13 -4.18
C TRP A 23 -23.09 1.57 -4.15
N ASN A 24 -23.15 2.18 -2.97
CA ASN A 24 -22.51 3.47 -2.73
C ASN A 24 -20.98 3.28 -2.55
N ALA A 25 -20.25 4.39 -2.54
CA ALA A 25 -18.79 4.35 -2.49
C ALA A 25 -18.25 3.72 -1.20
N ASN A 26 -18.88 3.98 -0.05
CA ASN A 26 -18.46 3.40 1.23
C ASN A 26 -18.64 1.88 1.26
N ALA A 27 -19.72 1.36 0.64
CA ALA A 27 -19.94 -0.08 0.52
C ALA A 27 -18.90 -0.74 -0.39
N LEU A 28 -18.51 -0.08 -1.49
CA LEU A 28 -17.43 -0.58 -2.35
C LEU A 28 -16.06 -0.47 -1.69
N ALA A 29 -15.81 0.59 -0.91
CA ALA A 29 -14.58 0.71 -0.13
C ALA A 29 -14.48 -0.39 0.93
N PHE A 30 -15.57 -0.67 1.66
CA PHE A 30 -15.63 -1.78 2.61
C PHE A 30 -15.25 -3.13 1.98
N LEU A 31 -15.77 -3.43 0.78
CA LEU A 31 -15.39 -4.65 0.05
C LEU A 31 -13.92 -4.59 -0.42
N GLY A 32 -13.51 -3.44 -0.96
CA GLY A 32 -12.18 -3.23 -1.50
C GLY A 32 -11.07 -3.30 -0.45
N ASP A 33 -11.34 -2.89 0.78
CA ASP A 33 -10.42 -3.04 1.93
C ASP A 33 -10.04 -4.50 2.15
N SER A 34 -11.03 -5.40 2.16
CA SER A 34 -10.78 -6.85 2.28
C SER A 34 -9.97 -7.43 1.11
N VAL A 35 -10.22 -6.92 -0.10
CA VAL A 35 -9.48 -7.34 -1.30
C VAL A 35 -8.04 -6.82 -1.26
N TRP A 36 -7.84 -5.56 -0.85
CA TRP A 36 -6.52 -4.94 -0.67
C TRP A 36 -5.69 -5.69 0.37
N GLU A 37 -6.27 -6.01 1.53
CA GLU A 37 -5.66 -6.80 2.59
C GLU A 37 -5.21 -8.16 2.06
N LEU A 38 -6.04 -8.83 1.26
CA LEU A 38 -5.70 -10.14 0.68
C LEU A 38 -4.51 -10.05 -0.29
N TYR A 39 -4.50 -9.06 -1.19
CA TYR A 39 -3.37 -8.81 -2.10
C TYR A 39 -2.08 -8.56 -1.32
N THR A 40 -2.16 -7.70 -0.30
CA THR A 40 -1.03 -7.33 0.56
C THR A 40 -0.50 -8.54 1.32
N ARG A 41 -1.37 -9.31 1.98
CA ARG A 41 -0.97 -10.54 2.69
C ARG A 41 -0.35 -11.54 1.75
N ARG A 42 -0.96 -11.80 0.59
CA ARG A 42 -0.41 -12.72 -0.41
C ARG A 42 0.98 -12.30 -0.88
N ARG A 43 1.20 -11.00 -1.09
CA ARG A 43 2.49 -10.44 -1.53
C ARG A 43 3.63 -10.67 -0.54
N PHE A 44 3.36 -10.54 0.75
CA PHE A 44 4.36 -10.63 1.81
C PHE A 44 4.41 -11.97 2.53
N PHE A 45 3.39 -12.83 2.36
CA PHE A 45 3.37 -14.17 2.92
C PHE A 45 4.36 -15.12 2.22
N TYR A 46 4.75 -14.80 0.97
CA TYR A 46 5.70 -15.59 0.19
C TYR A 46 6.86 -14.72 -0.34
N PRO A 47 8.12 -15.20 -0.30
CA PRO A 47 8.56 -16.48 0.28
C PRO A 47 8.42 -16.50 1.81
N PRO A 48 8.34 -17.70 2.45
CA PRO A 48 8.22 -17.79 3.90
C PRO A 48 9.34 -17.04 4.62
N SER A 49 8.96 -16.16 5.54
CA SER A 49 9.88 -15.40 6.39
C SER A 49 9.53 -15.60 7.86
N ARG A 50 10.30 -14.97 8.77
CA ARG A 50 9.90 -14.89 10.18
C ARG A 50 8.52 -14.22 10.31
N LYS A 51 7.74 -14.68 11.28
CA LYS A 51 6.36 -14.22 11.53
C LYS A 51 6.26 -12.69 11.57
N ASP A 52 7.09 -12.07 12.40
CA ASP A 52 7.04 -10.63 12.63
C ASP A 52 7.33 -9.82 11.35
N SER A 53 8.13 -10.36 10.43
CA SER A 53 8.49 -9.67 9.19
C SER A 53 7.30 -9.47 8.26
N TYR A 54 6.48 -10.49 8.00
CA TYR A 54 5.33 -10.31 7.10
C TYR A 54 4.19 -9.56 7.78
N PHE A 55 3.99 -9.71 9.10
CA PHE A 55 2.98 -8.93 9.83
C PHE A 55 3.30 -7.43 9.77
N SER A 56 4.54 -7.04 10.05
CA SER A 56 4.96 -5.63 9.97
C SER A 56 4.80 -5.06 8.56
N LEU A 57 5.21 -5.81 7.53
CA LEU A 57 5.07 -5.37 6.14
C LEU A 57 3.60 -5.22 5.72
N VAL A 58 2.73 -6.14 6.14
CA VAL A 58 1.29 -6.05 5.87
C VAL A 58 0.70 -4.82 6.54
N VAL A 59 0.94 -4.62 7.85
CA VAL A 59 0.46 -3.45 8.60
C VAL A 59 0.94 -2.14 7.96
N GLU A 60 2.21 -2.10 7.53
CA GLU A 60 2.76 -0.94 6.84
C GLU A 60 2.05 -0.64 5.51
N HIS A 61 1.60 -1.64 4.77
CA HIS A 61 1.00 -1.45 3.45
C HIS A 61 -0.50 -1.20 3.48
N VAL A 62 -1.19 -1.59 4.56
CA VAL A 62 -2.65 -1.40 4.67
C VAL A 62 -3.03 -0.12 5.41
N ARG A 63 -2.08 0.55 6.09
CA ARG A 63 -2.32 1.86 6.71
C ARG A 63 -2.61 2.95 5.67
N ALA A 64 -3.38 3.95 6.09
CA ALA A 64 -3.87 5.01 5.22
C ALA A 64 -2.76 5.85 4.57
N GLU A 65 -1.64 6.10 5.27
CA GLU A 65 -0.50 6.87 4.74
C GLU A 65 0.17 6.17 3.55
N THR A 66 0.31 4.85 3.63
CA THR A 66 0.86 4.08 2.52
C THR A 66 -0.12 4.04 1.36
N GLN A 67 -1.41 3.85 1.63
CA GLN A 67 -2.44 3.92 0.59
C GLN A 67 -2.49 5.31 -0.08
N GLU A 68 -2.31 6.41 0.66
CA GLU A 68 -2.20 7.76 0.10
C GLU A 68 -0.99 7.91 -0.83
N ARG A 69 0.17 7.41 -0.42
CA ARG A 69 1.38 7.41 -1.28
C ARG A 69 1.13 6.63 -2.58
N LEU A 70 0.53 5.44 -2.47
CA LEU A 70 0.21 4.61 -3.63
C LEU A 70 -0.89 5.21 -4.50
N TYR A 71 -1.84 5.96 -3.91
CA TYR A 71 -2.82 6.75 -4.63
C TYR A 71 -2.16 7.81 -5.52
N GLN A 72 -1.19 8.58 -4.99
CA GLN A 72 -0.45 9.57 -5.79
C GLN A 72 0.33 8.89 -6.91
N GLN A 73 1.04 7.80 -6.61
CA GLN A 73 1.74 7.01 -7.63
C GLN A 73 0.79 6.53 -8.74
N LEU A 74 -0.41 6.06 -8.38
CA LEU A 74 -1.40 5.61 -9.35
C LEU A 74 -1.91 6.74 -10.25
N LEU A 75 -2.13 7.94 -9.69
CA LEU A 75 -2.55 9.11 -10.46
C LEU A 75 -1.50 9.53 -11.50
N ASP A 76 -0.22 9.50 -11.11
CA ASP A 76 0.92 9.95 -11.91
C ASP A 76 1.36 8.92 -12.96
N SER A 77 1.01 7.64 -12.76
CA SER A 77 1.44 6.53 -13.63
C SER A 77 0.90 6.55 -15.06
N GLY A 78 -0.11 7.37 -15.35
CA GLY A 78 -0.85 7.31 -16.62
C GLY A 78 -1.71 6.04 -16.81
N PHE A 79 -1.77 5.16 -15.80
CA PHE A 79 -2.48 3.88 -15.89
C PHE A 79 -4.00 4.04 -16.01
N LEU A 80 -4.59 5.00 -15.29
CA LEU A 80 -6.03 5.08 -15.07
C LEU A 80 -6.82 5.53 -16.31
N ARG A 81 -7.89 4.80 -16.61
CA ARG A 81 -8.96 5.20 -17.52
C ARG A 81 -9.81 6.30 -16.88
N ASP A 82 -10.52 7.10 -17.69
CA ASP A 82 -11.37 8.18 -17.17
C ASP A 82 -12.44 7.68 -16.21
N THR A 83 -13.06 6.53 -16.51
CA THR A 83 -14.04 5.88 -15.64
C THR A 83 -13.46 5.51 -14.27
N GLU A 84 -12.20 5.06 -14.23
CA GLU A 84 -11.48 4.69 -13.00
C GLU A 84 -11.10 5.95 -12.20
N ARG A 85 -10.68 7.02 -12.87
CA ARG A 85 -10.46 8.35 -12.23
C ARG A 85 -11.73 8.89 -11.59
N ASP A 86 -12.88 8.68 -12.24
CA ASP A 86 -14.17 9.09 -11.70
C ASP A 86 -14.61 8.23 -10.51
N VAL A 87 -14.24 6.95 -10.47
CA VAL A 87 -14.42 6.09 -9.27
C VAL A 87 -13.57 6.61 -8.11
N LEU A 88 -12.30 6.94 -8.35
CA LEU A 88 -11.44 7.53 -7.32
C LEU A 88 -12.01 8.85 -6.77
N ARG A 89 -12.42 9.77 -7.65
CA ARG A 89 -13.04 11.04 -7.23
C ARG A 89 -14.28 10.83 -6.37
N TRP A 90 -15.11 9.84 -6.72
CA TRP A 90 -16.30 9.49 -5.98
C TRP A 90 -16.00 8.86 -4.62
N GLY A 91 -15.06 7.91 -4.55
CA GLY A 91 -14.59 7.33 -3.28
C GLY A 91 -14.01 8.39 -2.34
N ARG A 92 -13.20 9.31 -2.87
CA ARG A 92 -12.65 10.45 -2.12
C ARG A 92 -13.71 11.38 -1.55
N ASN A 93 -14.89 11.43 -2.15
CA ASN A 93 -16.00 12.27 -1.71
C ASN A 93 -17.02 11.51 -0.83
N ALA A 94 -16.82 10.20 -0.63
CA ALA A 94 -17.72 9.34 0.14
C ALA A 94 -17.46 9.37 1.64
N THR A 95 -16.21 9.64 2.02
CA THR A 95 -15.83 10.04 3.38
C THR A 95 -16.56 11.33 3.71
N GLY A 96 -17.65 11.25 4.47
CA GLY A 96 -18.39 12.41 4.97
C GLY A 96 -17.58 13.19 6.01
N VAL A 97 -18.24 13.55 7.13
CA VAL A 97 -17.55 14.11 8.30
C VAL A 97 -16.63 13.03 8.87
N THR A 98 -15.32 13.31 8.92
CA THR A 98 -14.30 12.45 9.55
C THR A 98 -14.79 11.99 10.93
N PRO A 99 -14.99 10.68 11.19
CA PRO A 99 -15.34 10.19 12.51
C PRO A 99 -14.36 10.73 13.57
N LYS A 100 -14.84 11.19 14.74
CA LYS A 100 -13.99 11.75 15.82
C LYS A 100 -12.77 10.87 16.16
N ARG A 101 -12.94 9.55 16.09
CA ARG A 101 -11.84 8.58 16.29
C ARG A 101 -10.66 8.79 15.34
N LEU A 102 -10.87 9.35 14.15
CA LEU A 102 -9.86 9.64 13.14
C LEU A 102 -9.26 11.04 13.32
N SER A 103 -10.01 12.01 13.86
CA SER A 103 -9.43 13.32 14.24
C SER A 103 -8.41 13.19 15.37
N ASP A 104 -8.60 12.22 16.25
CA ASP A 104 -7.72 11.98 17.41
C ASP A 104 -6.40 11.26 17.04
N THR A 105 -6.26 10.79 15.79
CA THR A 105 -5.05 10.09 15.31
C THR A 105 -3.94 11.02 14.83
N GLY A 106 -4.20 12.33 14.71
CA GLY A 106 -3.26 13.31 14.14
C GLY A 106 -3.03 13.18 12.63
N LEU A 107 -3.68 12.22 11.97
CA LEU A 107 -3.63 12.00 10.53
C LEU A 107 -4.41 13.07 9.76
N LYS A 108 -3.86 13.47 8.61
CA LYS A 108 -4.53 14.43 7.71
C LYS A 108 -5.81 13.81 7.17
N ARG A 109 -6.89 14.60 7.14
CA ARG A 109 -8.16 14.17 6.54
C ARG A 109 -7.95 13.62 5.13
N GLU A 110 -7.10 14.28 4.35
CA GLU A 110 -6.81 13.94 2.95
C GLU A 110 -6.27 12.52 2.79
N THR A 111 -5.46 12.05 3.74
CA THR A 111 -4.89 10.70 3.78
C THR A 111 -5.99 9.64 3.83
N TYR A 112 -7.00 9.82 4.71
CA TYR A 112 -8.14 8.91 4.76
C TYR A 112 -9.01 8.98 3.50
N ARG A 113 -9.20 10.17 2.93
CA ARG A 113 -9.96 10.32 1.68
C ARG A 113 -9.26 9.60 0.53
N ALA A 114 -7.93 9.64 0.48
CA ALA A 114 -7.13 8.93 -0.52
C ALA A 114 -7.21 7.41 -0.32
N ALA A 115 -7.06 6.91 0.91
CA ALA A 115 -7.22 5.49 1.23
C ALA A 115 -8.61 4.96 0.85
N THR A 116 -9.68 5.64 1.26
CA THR A 116 -11.05 5.25 0.89
C THR A 116 -11.28 5.30 -0.62
N ALA A 117 -10.63 6.21 -1.36
CA ALA A 117 -10.69 6.21 -2.82
C ALA A 117 -10.05 4.95 -3.42
N MET A 118 -8.87 4.55 -2.92
CA MET A 118 -8.16 3.34 -3.35
C MET A 118 -8.97 2.07 -3.07
N GLU A 119 -9.52 1.96 -1.86
CA GLU A 119 -10.42 0.87 -1.48
C GLU A 119 -11.67 0.84 -2.37
N CYS A 120 -12.29 2.00 -2.62
CA CYS A 120 -13.46 2.10 -3.49
C CYS A 120 -13.17 1.62 -4.92
N LEU A 121 -12.05 2.05 -5.52
CA LEU A 121 -11.63 1.58 -6.85
C LEU A 121 -11.32 0.08 -6.84
N THR A 122 -10.67 -0.40 -5.78
CA THR A 122 -10.37 -1.83 -5.60
C THR A 122 -11.64 -2.68 -5.60
N GLY A 123 -12.65 -2.30 -4.80
CA GLY A 123 -13.93 -2.99 -4.76
C GLY A 123 -14.70 -2.89 -6.09
N TYR A 124 -14.64 -1.74 -6.76
CA TYR A 124 -15.23 -1.57 -8.09
C TYR A 124 -14.61 -2.51 -9.13
N LEU A 125 -13.28 -2.55 -9.24
CA LEU A 125 -12.58 -3.40 -10.20
C LEU A 125 -12.73 -4.88 -9.85
N TYR A 126 -12.72 -5.24 -8.55
CA TYR A 126 -13.00 -6.61 -8.11
C TYR A 126 -14.32 -7.14 -8.69
N LEU A 127 -15.37 -6.32 -8.68
CA LEU A 127 -16.69 -6.71 -9.17
C LEU A 127 -16.85 -6.61 -10.70
N SER A 128 -16.02 -5.83 -11.39
CA SER A 128 -16.24 -5.49 -12.81
C SER A 128 -15.15 -5.98 -13.77
N ASP A 129 -13.90 -6.01 -13.33
CA ASP A 129 -12.74 -6.31 -14.17
C ASP A 129 -11.57 -6.82 -13.28
N PRO A 130 -11.59 -8.11 -12.87
CA PRO A 130 -10.57 -8.69 -12.00
C PRO A 130 -9.16 -8.69 -12.58
N ASP A 131 -9.04 -8.76 -13.92
CA ASP A 131 -7.74 -8.70 -14.59
C ASP A 131 -7.15 -7.29 -14.51
N ARG A 132 -7.98 -6.27 -14.70
CA ARG A 132 -7.58 -4.87 -14.50
C ARG A 132 -7.24 -4.56 -13.04
N LEU A 133 -7.99 -5.11 -12.09
CA LEU A 133 -7.63 -5.07 -10.68
C LEU A 133 -6.23 -5.64 -10.46
N HIS A 134 -5.96 -6.83 -11.01
CA HIS A 134 -4.67 -7.48 -10.85
C HIS A 134 -3.52 -6.67 -11.47
N ALA A 135 -3.74 -6.07 -12.65
CA ALA A 135 -2.79 -5.18 -13.28
C ALA A 135 -2.51 -3.93 -12.43
N MET A 136 -3.54 -3.33 -11.82
CA MET A 136 -3.40 -2.21 -10.90
C MET A 136 -2.58 -2.60 -9.66
N MET A 137 -2.90 -3.72 -9.03
CA MET A 137 -2.16 -4.20 -7.85
C MET A 137 -0.70 -4.51 -8.18
N SER A 138 -0.44 -5.06 -9.36
CA SER A 138 0.93 -5.35 -9.82
C SER A 138 1.75 -4.08 -10.05
N LEU A 139 1.15 -3.05 -10.66
CA LEU A 139 1.78 -1.73 -10.81
C LEU A 139 2.17 -1.12 -9.45
N LEU A 140 1.37 -1.36 -8.42
CA LEU A 140 1.58 -0.87 -7.05
C LEU A 140 2.52 -1.77 -6.23
N GLY A 141 3.13 -2.79 -6.82
CA GLY A 141 4.05 -3.72 -6.14
C GLY A 141 3.36 -4.78 -5.28
N LEU A 142 2.03 -4.86 -5.32
CA LEU A 142 1.18 -5.80 -4.57
C LEU A 142 0.71 -6.99 -5.43
N GLY A 143 1.29 -7.17 -6.62
CA GLY A 143 0.96 -8.24 -7.56
C GLY A 143 1.33 -9.65 -7.07
N ASP A 144 1.61 -10.56 -7.99
CA ASP A 144 2.09 -11.89 -7.60
C ASP A 144 3.48 -11.79 -6.95
N ALA A 145 3.72 -12.57 -5.90
CA ALA A 145 5.05 -12.71 -5.34
C ALA A 145 5.98 -13.30 -6.43
N PRO A 146 7.24 -12.84 -6.54
CA PRO A 146 8.18 -13.39 -7.51
C PRO A 146 8.28 -14.91 -7.29
N ALA A 147 8.15 -15.65 -8.38
CA ALA A 147 8.04 -17.12 -8.37
C ALA A 147 9.29 -17.81 -7.80
N ASP A 148 10.42 -17.12 -7.85
CA ASP A 148 11.70 -17.58 -7.36
C ASP A 148 12.16 -16.55 -6.32
N GLY A 149 12.63 -17.01 -5.17
CA GLY A 149 13.11 -16.18 -4.05
C GLY A 149 14.36 -15.36 -4.39
N GLY A 150 14.28 -14.51 -5.42
CA GLY A 150 15.30 -13.57 -5.84
C GLY A 150 15.63 -12.66 -4.67
N GLU A 151 16.91 -12.74 -4.28
CA GLU A 151 17.54 -12.08 -3.15
C GLU A 151 16.92 -10.71 -2.85
N ALA A 152 16.43 -10.57 -1.62
CA ALA A 152 16.29 -9.25 -1.02
C ALA A 152 17.66 -8.57 -1.18
N ALA A 153 17.70 -7.51 -1.99
CA ALA A 153 18.89 -6.72 -2.25
C ALA A 153 19.60 -6.46 -0.92
N SER A 154 20.74 -7.13 -0.74
CA SER A 154 21.61 -6.94 0.40
C SER A 154 22.08 -5.50 0.38
N SER A 155 21.55 -4.67 1.28
CA SER A 155 22.14 -3.38 1.60
C SER A 155 23.56 -3.63 2.08
N SER A 156 24.54 -3.35 1.23
CA SER A 156 25.95 -3.42 1.56
C SER A 156 26.26 -2.43 2.68
N SER A 157 26.50 -2.97 3.87
CA SER A 157 27.21 -2.31 4.94
C SER A 157 28.65 -2.03 4.49
N GLY A 158 28.93 -0.81 4.02
CA GLY A 158 30.29 -0.34 3.80
C GLY A 158 30.93 0.04 5.14
N GLY A 159 31.47 -0.95 5.85
CA GLY A 159 32.39 -0.71 6.94
C GLY A 159 33.71 -0.18 6.38
N SER A 160 34.07 1.06 6.73
CA SER A 160 35.41 1.60 6.53
C SER A 160 36.06 1.77 7.90
N ASN A 161 36.87 0.79 8.29
CA ASN A 161 37.82 0.92 9.38
C ASN A 161 39.20 1.11 8.76
N SER A 162 39.76 2.31 8.87
CA SER A 162 41.20 2.53 8.67
C SER A 162 41.69 3.45 9.78
N GLY A 163 42.48 2.85 10.67
CA GLY A 163 43.10 3.54 11.78
C GLY A 163 44.12 4.59 11.34
N GLY A 164 44.24 5.63 12.17
CA GLY A 164 45.27 6.64 12.08
C GLY A 164 45.54 7.19 13.48
N ARG A 165 46.57 6.65 14.14
CA ARG A 165 47.16 7.21 15.37
C ARG A 165 47.71 8.59 15.06
N ARG A 166 47.48 9.60 15.93
CA ARG A 166 48.54 10.49 16.49
C ARG A 166 47.96 11.60 17.38
N SER A 167 48.38 11.55 18.65
CA SER A 167 48.79 12.63 19.55
C SER A 167 48.61 14.10 19.12
N SER A 168 47.95 14.88 19.99
CA SER A 168 48.44 16.21 20.39
C SER A 168 47.86 16.61 21.75
N SER A 169 48.76 16.71 22.72
CA SER A 169 48.65 17.47 23.96
C SER A 169 48.43 18.96 23.69
N SER A 170 47.50 19.60 24.40
CA SER A 170 47.60 21.03 24.70
C SER A 170 46.92 21.32 26.03
N SER A 171 47.78 21.59 26.99
CA SER A 171 47.52 22.03 28.35
C SER A 171 46.79 23.37 28.36
N SER A 172 45.93 23.59 29.35
CA SER A 172 45.54 24.92 29.81
C SER A 172 45.23 24.89 31.29
N SER A 173 45.65 25.97 31.96
CA SER A 173 45.18 26.48 33.26
C SER A 173 45.96 26.08 34.51
N ASN A 174 46.95 26.91 34.84
CA ASN A 174 47.14 27.56 36.16
C ASN A 174 48.08 28.75 35.91
N GLY A 175 47.83 30.02 36.27
CA GLY A 175 47.08 30.57 37.39
C GLY A 175 48.08 31.16 38.40
N ASN A 176 48.33 32.49 38.33
CA ASN A 176 48.97 33.39 39.31
C ASN A 176 50.24 32.94 40.07
N ASN A 177 51.36 33.67 39.86
CA ASN A 177 51.82 34.78 40.71
C ASN A 177 53.15 35.33 40.16
#